data_AF-A0A482DVL3-F1
#
_entry.id   AF-A0A482DVL3-F1
#
_cell.length_a   1.000
_cell.length_b   1.000
_cell.length_c   1.000
_cell.angle_alpha   90.00
_cell.angle_beta   90.00
_cell.angle_gamma   90.00
#
_symmetry.space_group_name_H-M   'P 1'
#
loop_
_entity.id
_entity.type
_entity.pdbx_description
1 polymer ?
#
loop_
_entity_poly.entity_id
_entity_poly.type
_entity_poly.pdbx_seq_one_letter_code
_entity_poly.pdbx_strand_id
1 'polypeptide(L)'
;MVFNVLYNIFKVYSNGFITNYRFRMLSNHINIMRRSYSSLATNASLNLLFYLNPWFLTGFCDGESNFTVRISKSNSTKIGWVVQPVFQICLHKKDLNLLKKIQSFFNVGEIYLHKEESYNYVVQSLQGIKVIIEHFKNYPLLTKKREDFELFAQIVNLIEKKEHLVLSGLIKIISLKASMNLGLSLSLKTAFPNVIPAIKPKRSNQ
;
A
#
# COMPACT_ATOMS: atom_id res chain seq x y z
N MET A 1 57.80 -11.06 -20.31
CA MET A 1 56.66 -10.85 -19.39
C MET A 1 56.68 -9.39 -18.96
N VAL A 2 56.05 -8.52 -19.74
CA VAL A 2 55.93 -7.09 -19.40
C VAL A 2 54.50 -6.88 -18.93
N PHE A 3 54.32 -6.59 -17.65
CA PHE A 3 53.02 -6.22 -17.09
C PHE A 3 52.77 -4.74 -17.37
N ASN A 4 51.72 -4.43 -18.14
CA ASN A 4 51.21 -3.07 -18.21
C ASN A 4 50.40 -2.76 -16.95
N VAL A 5 50.84 -1.78 -16.18
CA VAL A 5 50.12 -1.23 -15.03
C VAL A 5 49.15 -0.16 -15.55
N LEU A 6 47.84 -0.38 -15.42
CA LEU A 6 46.84 0.65 -15.68
C LEU A 6 46.40 1.31 -14.37
N TYR A 7 46.42 2.64 -14.35
CA TYR A 7 45.87 3.46 -13.26
C TYR A 7 44.55 4.07 -13.71
N ASN A 8 43.45 3.75 -13.02
CA ASN A 8 42.20 4.49 -13.16
C ASN A 8 42.09 5.55 -12.04
N ILE A 9 41.69 6.77 -12.41
CA ILE A 9 41.44 7.89 -11.48
C ILE A 9 39.92 8.08 -11.37
N PHE A 10 39.37 7.86 -10.19
CA PHE A 10 37.99 8.26 -9.89
C PHE A 10 38.00 9.64 -9.22
N LYS A 11 37.19 10.57 -9.72
CA LYS A 11 36.88 11.84 -9.07
C LYS A 11 35.57 11.70 -8.31
N VAL A 12 35.60 11.89 -7.00
CA VAL A 12 34.41 12.02 -6.16
C VAL A 12 34.23 13.50 -5.83
N TYR A 13 33.02 14.00 -6.01
CA TYR A 13 32.69 15.40 -5.71
C TYR A 13 31.85 15.45 -4.43
N SER A 14 32.41 16.05 -3.37
CA SER A 14 31.68 16.41 -2.16
C SER A 14 32.17 17.76 -1.65
N ASN A 15 31.25 18.70 -1.45
CA ASN A 15 31.46 20.00 -0.79
C ASN A 15 32.72 20.77 -1.23
N GLY A 16 32.89 20.95 -2.55
CA GLY A 16 33.83 21.94 -3.10
C GLY A 16 35.32 21.58 -3.05
N PHE A 17 35.71 20.39 -2.61
CA PHE A 17 37.10 19.93 -2.63
C PHE A 17 37.27 18.66 -3.47
N ILE A 18 38.34 18.59 -4.27
CA ILE A 18 38.70 17.44 -5.10
C ILE A 18 39.73 16.60 -4.34
N THR A 19 39.41 15.34 -4.05
CA THR A 19 40.38 14.36 -3.54
C THR A 19 40.61 13.27 -4.59
N ASN A 20 41.86 13.03 -4.97
CA ASN A 20 42.25 12.02 -5.96
C ASN A 20 42.67 10.74 -5.24
N TYR A 21 41.88 9.67 -5.35
CA TYR A 21 42.25 8.36 -4.83
C TYR A 21 42.92 7.51 -5.92
N ARG A 22 44.15 7.03 -5.66
CA ARG A 22 44.86 6.05 -6.49
C ARG A 22 44.80 4.69 -5.82
N PHE A 23 44.00 3.77 -6.34
CA PHE A 23 43.97 2.37 -5.90
C PHE A 23 44.76 1.47 -6.85
N ARG A 24 45.48 0.49 -6.28
CA ARG A 24 46.26 -0.52 -7.00
C ARG A 24 45.50 -1.85 -6.96
N MET A 25 45.11 -2.37 -8.13
CA MET A 25 44.51 -3.70 -8.27
C MET A 25 45.41 -4.56 -9.17
N LEU A 26 45.70 -5.80 -8.76
CA LEU A 26 46.36 -6.79 -9.64
C LEU A 26 45.33 -7.33 -10.64
N SER A 27 45.62 -7.21 -11.94
CA SER A 27 44.66 -7.43 -13.04
C SER A 27 44.47 -8.89 -13.50
N ASN A 28 44.95 -9.90 -12.76
CA ASN A 28 45.06 -11.25 -13.33
C ASN A 28 44.01 -12.29 -12.90
N HIS A 29 42.97 -11.90 -12.16
CA HIS A 29 41.84 -12.80 -11.86
C HIS A 29 40.46 -12.18 -12.11
N ILE A 30 40.36 -11.28 -13.08
CA ILE A 30 39.06 -10.90 -13.63
C ILE A 30 38.91 -11.62 -14.97
N ASN A 31 38.60 -12.91 -14.90
CA ASN A 31 37.84 -13.52 -16.00
C ASN A 31 36.50 -12.79 -16.02
N ILE A 32 36.42 -11.73 -16.84
CA ILE A 32 35.17 -11.13 -17.25
C ILE A 32 34.47 -12.22 -18.08
N MET A 33 33.85 -13.18 -17.40
CA MET A 33 32.66 -13.82 -17.89
C MET A 33 31.69 -12.66 -18.10
N ARG A 34 31.73 -12.11 -19.30
CA ARG A 34 30.76 -11.16 -19.80
C ARG A 34 29.44 -11.93 -19.76
N ARG A 35 28.76 -11.87 -18.61
CA ARG A 35 27.42 -12.41 -18.44
C ARG A 35 26.54 -11.55 -19.33
N SER A 36 26.38 -12.00 -20.57
CA SER A 36 25.36 -11.54 -21.47
C SER A 36 24.04 -11.93 -20.81
N TYR A 37 23.40 -11.01 -20.09
CA TYR A 37 22.00 -11.18 -19.75
C TYR A 37 21.21 -10.95 -21.05
N SER A 38 21.02 -12.01 -21.83
CA SER A 38 20.00 -12.01 -22.87
C SER A 38 18.67 -12.35 -22.20
N SER A 39 17.84 -11.35 -21.92
CA SER A 39 16.45 -11.61 -21.64
C SER A 39 15.81 -12.07 -22.95
N LEU A 40 15.64 -13.39 -23.11
CA LEU A 40 14.72 -13.96 -24.09
C LEU A 40 13.32 -13.56 -23.64
N ALA A 41 12.90 -12.36 -24.03
CA ALA A 41 11.54 -11.90 -23.84
C ALA A 41 10.66 -12.69 -24.81
N THR A 42 10.16 -13.84 -24.37
CA THR A 42 9.09 -14.55 -25.08
C THR A 42 7.85 -13.66 -25.11
N ASN A 43 6.98 -13.78 -26.11
CA ASN A 43 5.73 -13.00 -26.15
C ASN A 43 4.87 -13.20 -24.89
N ALA A 44 5.00 -14.35 -24.20
CA ALA A 44 4.41 -14.58 -22.88
C ALA A 44 4.96 -13.65 -21.79
N SER A 45 6.27 -13.39 -21.78
CA SER A 45 6.92 -12.45 -20.86
C SER A 45 6.57 -10.99 -21.15
N LEU A 46 6.32 -10.62 -22.41
CA LEU A 46 5.84 -9.30 -22.79
C LEU A 46 4.41 -9.08 -22.27
N ASN A 47 3.55 -10.09 -22.35
CA ASN A 47 2.22 -10.04 -21.71
C ASN A 47 2.32 -10.01 -20.17
N LEU A 48 3.25 -10.75 -19.57
CA LEU A 48 3.51 -10.71 -18.12
C LEU A 48 4.02 -9.34 -17.66
N LEU A 49 4.79 -8.62 -18.50
CA LEU A 49 5.26 -7.25 -18.26
C LEU A 49 4.12 -6.21 -18.17
N PHE A 50 2.97 -6.49 -18.79
CA PHE A 50 1.78 -5.66 -18.67
C PHE A 50 1.01 -5.92 -17.36
N TYR A 51 1.13 -7.12 -16.78
CA TYR A 51 0.45 -7.47 -15.55
C TYR A 51 1.28 -7.11 -14.32
N LEU A 52 0.66 -6.35 -13.41
CA LEU A 52 1.29 -5.99 -12.16
C LEU A 52 1.43 -7.25 -11.29
N ASN A 53 2.65 -7.57 -10.84
CA ASN A 53 2.86 -8.73 -9.99
C ASN A 53 2.10 -8.55 -8.65
N PRO A 54 1.30 -9.53 -8.20
CA PRO A 54 0.46 -9.37 -7.02
C PRO A 54 1.28 -9.17 -5.75
N TRP A 55 2.42 -9.85 -5.58
CA TRP A 55 3.31 -9.67 -4.43
C TRP A 55 3.98 -8.29 -4.44
N PHE A 56 4.35 -7.77 -5.62
CA PHE A 56 4.81 -6.39 -5.74
C PHE A 56 3.73 -5.41 -5.30
N LEU A 57 2.48 -5.61 -5.75
CA LEU A 57 1.36 -4.76 -5.34
C LEU A 57 1.15 -4.79 -3.83
N THR A 58 1.18 -5.98 -3.21
CA THR A 58 1.04 -6.13 -1.77
C THR A 58 2.14 -5.38 -1.03
N GLY A 59 3.41 -5.57 -1.41
CA GLY A 59 4.54 -4.87 -0.79
C GLY A 59 4.46 -3.34 -0.98
N PHE A 60 4.04 -2.89 -2.16
CA PHE A 60 3.80 -1.47 -2.43
C PHE A 60 2.67 -0.91 -1.55
N CYS A 61 1.55 -1.63 -1.43
CA CYS A 61 0.45 -1.25 -0.57
C CYS A 61 0.85 -1.24 0.91
N ASP A 62 1.69 -2.18 1.36
CA ASP A 62 2.25 -2.19 2.71
C ASP A 62 2.94 -0.87 3.08
N GLY A 63 3.58 -0.21 2.10
CA GLY A 63 4.10 1.15 2.25
C GLY A 63 3.02 2.23 2.08
N GLU A 64 2.45 2.33 0.89
CA GLU A 64 1.75 3.54 0.41
C GLU A 64 0.23 3.54 0.62
N SER A 65 -0.39 2.38 0.87
CA SER A 65 -1.86 2.30 0.95
C SER A 65 -2.42 2.68 2.32
N ASN A 66 -3.71 3.01 2.35
CA ASN A 66 -4.46 3.29 3.56
C ASN A 66 -5.81 2.57 3.55
N PHE A 67 -6.14 1.91 4.66
CA PHE A 67 -7.47 1.35 4.95
C PHE A 67 -8.16 2.22 5.98
N THR A 68 -9.31 2.79 5.62
CA THR A 68 -10.03 3.71 6.50
C THR A 68 -11.52 3.39 6.52
N VAL A 69 -12.14 3.50 7.69
CA VAL A 69 -13.60 3.48 7.84
C VAL A 69 -14.06 4.87 8.22
N ARG A 70 -14.83 5.52 7.35
CA ARG A 70 -15.46 6.83 7.59
C ARG A 70 -16.81 6.61 8.26
N ILE A 71 -17.05 7.32 9.35
CA ILE A 71 -18.33 7.31 10.07
C ILE A 71 -18.78 8.75 10.21
N SER A 72 -19.91 9.09 9.62
CA SER A 72 -20.46 10.44 9.60
C SER A 72 -21.94 10.45 9.93
N LYS A 73 -22.42 11.55 10.50
CA LYS A 73 -23.85 11.76 10.71
C LYS A 73 -24.53 11.94 9.35
N SER A 74 -25.71 11.36 9.20
CA SER A 74 -26.53 11.52 8.01
C SER A 74 -28.01 11.30 8.30
N ASN A 75 -28.85 12.19 7.79
CA ASN A 75 -30.30 12.07 7.83
C ASN A 75 -30.83 11.02 6.84
N SER A 76 -29.99 10.49 5.94
CA SER A 76 -30.37 9.46 4.97
C SER A 76 -30.57 8.06 5.55
N THR A 77 -30.25 7.86 6.83
CA THR A 77 -30.31 6.55 7.50
C THR A 77 -31.16 6.62 8.75
N LYS A 78 -31.88 5.53 9.07
CA LYS A 78 -32.75 5.46 10.24
C LYS A 78 -32.02 5.69 11.56
N ILE A 79 -30.76 5.27 11.63
CA ILE A 79 -29.92 5.41 12.83
C ILE A 79 -29.17 6.75 12.91
N GLY A 80 -29.26 7.59 11.88
CA GLY A 80 -28.59 8.89 11.83
C GLY A 80 -27.09 8.85 11.49
N TRP A 81 -26.56 7.71 11.06
CA TRP A 81 -25.12 7.49 10.80
C TRP A 81 -24.89 6.67 9.54
N VAL A 82 -23.87 7.05 8.76
CA VAL A 82 -23.38 6.32 7.60
C VAL A 82 -21.98 5.78 7.91
N VAL A 83 -21.76 4.52 7.56
CA VAL A 83 -20.46 3.85 7.63
C VAL A 83 -19.97 3.59 6.21
N GLN A 84 -18.80 4.10 5.87
CA GLN A 84 -18.21 3.93 4.54
C GLN A 84 -16.76 3.40 4.65
N PRO A 85 -16.49 2.15 4.21
CA PRO A 85 -15.14 1.63 4.09
C PRO A 85 -14.46 2.23 2.85
N VAL A 86 -13.19 2.58 2.99
CA VAL A 86 -12.39 3.22 1.94
C VAL A 86 -10.99 2.62 1.92
N PHE A 87 -10.57 2.18 0.74
CA PHE A 87 -9.18 1.89 0.42
C PHE A 87 -8.62 3.01 -0.45
N GLN A 88 -7.41 3.47 -0.16
CA GLN A 88 -6.81 4.59 -0.87
C GLN A 88 -5.30 4.43 -1.04
N ILE A 89 -4.78 4.92 -2.17
CA ILE A 89 -3.35 5.13 -2.42
C ILE A 89 -3.19 6.57 -2.95
N CYS A 90 -2.32 7.35 -2.32
CA CYS A 90 -2.02 8.73 -2.74
C CYS A 90 -0.59 8.80 -3.24
N LEU A 91 -0.37 9.21 -4.49
CA LEU A 91 0.98 9.37 -5.06
C LEU A 91 1.15 10.73 -5.73
N HIS A 92 2.39 11.16 -5.88
CA HIS A 92 2.73 12.36 -6.66
C HIS A 92 2.35 12.17 -8.14
N LYS A 93 2.06 13.25 -8.87
CA LYS A 93 1.66 13.21 -10.30
C LYS A 93 2.65 12.48 -11.22
N LYS A 94 3.92 12.40 -10.81
CA LYS A 94 5.00 11.69 -11.53
C LYS A 94 4.71 10.19 -11.63
N ASP A 95 3.98 9.63 -10.66
CA ASP A 95 3.67 8.20 -10.55
C ASP A 95 2.21 7.88 -10.91
N LEU A 96 1.51 8.80 -11.60
CA LEU A 96 0.13 8.58 -12.06
C LEU A 96 -0.01 7.30 -12.91
N ASN A 97 1.01 6.98 -13.70
CA ASN A 97 1.02 5.76 -14.51
C ASN A 97 0.97 4.49 -13.65
N LEU A 98 1.59 4.50 -12.46
CA LEU A 98 1.50 3.39 -11.52
C LEU A 98 0.08 3.26 -10.96
N LEU A 99 -0.58 4.36 -10.58
CA LEU A 99 -1.98 4.33 -10.14
C LEU A 99 -2.91 3.75 -11.21
N LYS A 100 -2.72 4.12 -12.49
CA LYS A 100 -3.50 3.56 -13.61
C LYS A 100 -3.29 2.05 -13.76
N LYS A 101 -2.06 1.56 -13.60
CA LYS A 101 -1.77 0.12 -13.61
C LYS A 101 -2.42 -0.60 -12.43
N ILE A 102 -2.40 0.00 -11.23
CA ILE A 102 -3.07 -0.55 -10.04
C ILE A 102 -4.59 -0.61 -10.23
N GLN A 103 -5.19 0.47 -10.75
CA GLN A 103 -6.61 0.51 -11.09
C GLN A 103 -6.96 -0.58 -12.10
N SER A 104 -6.18 -0.75 -13.16
CA SER A 104 -6.39 -1.81 -14.15
C SER A 104 -6.19 -3.21 -13.57
N PHE A 105 -5.26 -3.39 -12.62
CA PHE A 105 -5.03 -4.67 -11.95
C PHE A 105 -6.24 -5.09 -11.12
N PHE A 106 -6.78 -4.18 -10.30
CA PHE A 106 -7.95 -4.46 -9.47
C PHE A 106 -9.27 -4.42 -10.27
N ASN A 107 -9.29 -3.74 -11.41
CA ASN A 107 -10.47 -3.46 -12.23
C ASN A 107 -11.62 -2.81 -11.44
N VAL A 108 -11.29 -2.07 -10.38
CA VAL A 108 -12.22 -1.32 -9.53
C VAL A 108 -11.56 -0.04 -9.06
N GLY A 109 -12.37 0.90 -8.56
CA GLY A 109 -11.89 2.17 -8.02
C GLY A 109 -11.65 3.23 -9.08
N GLU A 110 -11.42 4.43 -8.60
CA GLU A 110 -11.36 5.65 -9.40
C GLU A 110 -10.13 6.47 -9.01
N ILE A 111 -9.59 7.21 -9.97
CA ILE A 111 -8.42 8.07 -9.77
C ILE A 111 -8.87 9.52 -9.86
N TYR A 112 -8.53 10.29 -8.84
CA TYR A 112 -8.89 11.69 -8.71
C TYR A 112 -7.65 12.54 -8.46
N LEU A 113 -7.63 13.75 -9.01
CA LEU A 113 -6.64 14.77 -8.62
C LEU A 113 -6.83 15.10 -7.14
N HIS A 114 -5.74 15.11 -6.39
CA HIS A 114 -5.73 15.46 -4.97
C HIS A 114 -4.66 16.52 -4.72
N LYS A 115 -5.07 17.74 -4.36
CA LYS A 115 -4.17 18.90 -4.31
C LYS A 115 -3.48 19.11 -5.69
N GLU A 116 -2.58 20.08 -5.80
CA GLU A 116 -2.00 20.45 -7.11
C GLU A 116 -1.08 19.36 -7.71
N GLU A 117 -0.39 18.58 -6.86
CA GLU A 117 0.73 17.73 -7.30
C GLU A 117 0.56 16.24 -6.98
N SER A 118 -0.62 15.80 -6.51
CA SER A 118 -0.88 14.40 -6.17
C SER A 118 -2.18 13.86 -6.74
N TYR A 119 -2.27 12.54 -6.86
CA TYR A 119 -3.46 11.82 -7.29
C TYR A 119 -3.81 10.75 -6.26
N ASN A 120 -5.10 10.59 -6.02
CA ASN A 120 -5.64 9.52 -5.18
C ASN A 120 -6.30 8.46 -6.06
N TYR A 121 -5.84 7.22 -5.96
CA TYR A 121 -6.64 6.06 -6.30
C TYR A 121 -7.51 5.70 -5.10
N VAL A 122 -8.82 5.60 -5.28
CA VAL A 122 -9.80 5.39 -4.21
C VAL A 122 -10.80 4.31 -4.59
N VAL A 123 -11.05 3.37 -3.68
CA VAL A 123 -12.11 2.36 -3.78
C VAL A 123 -13.08 2.56 -2.62
N GLN A 124 -14.35 2.82 -2.93
CA GLN A 124 -15.41 3.06 -1.93
C GLN A 124 -16.64 2.17 -2.11
N SER A 125 -16.85 1.63 -3.32
CA SER A 125 -17.97 0.72 -3.56
C SER A 125 -17.78 -0.56 -2.77
N LEU A 126 -18.86 -1.08 -2.17
CA LEU A 126 -18.79 -2.31 -1.38
C LEU A 126 -18.23 -3.47 -2.21
N GLN A 127 -18.66 -3.59 -3.46
CA GLN A 127 -18.15 -4.60 -4.39
C GLN A 127 -16.65 -4.43 -4.68
N GLY A 128 -16.19 -3.19 -4.87
CA GLY A 128 -14.77 -2.92 -5.08
C GLY A 128 -13.93 -3.24 -3.84
N ILE A 129 -14.40 -2.86 -2.66
CA ILE A 129 -13.74 -3.19 -1.39
C ILE A 129 -13.62 -4.70 -1.18
N LYS A 130 -14.62 -5.49 -1.59
CA LYS A 130 -14.54 -6.96 -1.55
C LYS A 130 -13.41 -7.50 -2.42
N VAL A 131 -13.19 -6.94 -3.62
CA VAL A 131 -12.05 -7.30 -4.49
C VAL A 131 -10.71 -6.99 -3.80
N ILE A 132 -10.62 -5.83 -3.15
CA ILE A 132 -9.42 -5.45 -2.38
C ILE A 132 -9.17 -6.43 -1.22
N ILE A 133 -10.21 -6.80 -0.47
CA ILE A 133 -10.10 -7.77 0.63
C ILE A 133 -9.63 -9.13 0.11
N GLU A 134 -10.18 -9.59 -1.01
CA GLU A 134 -9.81 -10.87 -1.59
C GLU A 134 -8.34 -10.91 -2.02
N HIS A 135 -7.82 -9.81 -2.58
CA HIS A 135 -6.39 -9.71 -2.88
C HIS A 135 -5.53 -9.87 -1.63
N PHE A 136 -5.79 -9.12 -0.56
CA PHE A 136 -4.97 -9.17 0.66
C PHE A 136 -5.18 -10.42 1.53
N LYS A 137 -6.24 -11.20 1.28
CA LYS A 137 -6.35 -12.56 1.82
C LYS A 137 -5.40 -13.53 1.13
N ASN A 138 -5.32 -13.44 -0.20
CA ASN A 138 -4.47 -14.31 -1.02
C ASN A 138 -3.00 -13.89 -0.97
N TYR A 139 -2.73 -12.60 -0.79
CA TYR A 139 -1.41 -11.99 -0.70
C TYR A 139 -1.34 -11.14 0.58
N PRO A 140 -1.07 -11.74 1.75
CA PRO A 140 -1.14 -11.05 3.03
C PRO A 140 -0.09 -9.95 3.17
N LEU A 141 -0.54 -8.81 3.72
CA LEU A 141 0.33 -7.73 4.17
C LEU A 141 1.30 -8.24 5.26
N LEU A 142 2.51 -7.70 5.28
CA LEU A 142 3.58 -8.09 6.19
C LEU A 142 3.78 -7.09 7.33
N THR A 143 3.42 -5.83 7.13
CA THR A 143 3.61 -4.77 8.15
C THR A 143 2.49 -4.79 9.20
N LYS A 144 2.59 -3.91 10.21
CA LYS A 144 1.51 -3.66 11.18
C LYS A 144 0.18 -3.27 10.53
N LYS A 145 0.20 -2.78 9.27
CA LYS A 145 -0.99 -2.49 8.46
C LYS A 145 -1.90 -3.71 8.28
N ARG A 146 -1.35 -4.92 8.36
CA ARG A 146 -2.13 -6.17 8.36
C ARG A 146 -3.18 -6.20 9.46
N GLU A 147 -2.82 -5.78 10.67
CA GLU A 147 -3.73 -5.80 11.82
C GLU A 147 -4.90 -4.83 11.61
N ASP A 148 -4.63 -3.67 11.00
CA ASP A 148 -5.68 -2.71 10.60
C ASP A 148 -6.54 -3.25 9.46
N PHE A 149 -5.93 -3.94 8.50
CA PHE A 149 -6.65 -4.63 7.42
C PHE A 149 -7.59 -5.72 7.95
N GLU A 150 -7.18 -6.50 8.94
CA GLU A 150 -8.02 -7.55 9.53
C GLU A 150 -9.26 -6.95 10.21
N LEU A 151 -9.10 -5.85 10.97
CA LEU A 151 -10.23 -5.11 11.53
C LEU A 151 -11.10 -4.48 10.45
N PHE A 152 -10.50 -3.93 9.39
CA PHE A 152 -11.21 -3.39 8.24
C PHE A 152 -12.08 -4.46 7.55
N ALA A 153 -11.53 -5.66 7.30
CA ALA A 153 -12.26 -6.77 6.70
C ALA A 153 -13.44 -7.24 7.58
N GLN A 154 -13.25 -7.26 8.91
CA GLN A 154 -14.34 -7.55 9.86
C GLN A 154 -15.47 -6.51 9.77
N ILE A 155 -15.13 -5.22 9.70
CA ILE A 155 -16.12 -4.14 9.55
C ILE A 155 -16.89 -4.31 8.23
N VAL A 156 -16.20 -4.60 7.13
CA VAL A 156 -16.85 -4.79 5.82
C VAL A 156 -17.83 -5.97 5.85
N ASN A 157 -17.50 -7.06 6.54
CA ASN A 157 -18.42 -8.18 6.74
C ASN A 157 -19.69 -7.78 7.53
N LEU A 158 -19.57 -6.92 8.54
CA LEU A 158 -20.74 -6.38 9.26
C LEU A 158 -21.60 -5.48 8.35
N ILE A 159 -20.96 -4.75 7.43
CA ILE A 159 -21.66 -3.92 6.44
C ILE A 159 -22.42 -4.80 5.45
N GLU A 160 -21.78 -5.84 4.92
CA GLU A 160 -22.38 -6.82 4.00
C GLU A 160 -23.60 -7.51 4.61
N LYS A 161 -23.53 -7.89 5.89
CA LYS A 161 -24.65 -8.45 6.66
C LYS A 161 -25.72 -7.44 7.06
N LYS A 162 -25.56 -6.16 6.68
CA LYS A 162 -26.44 -5.04 7.04
C LYS A 162 -26.57 -4.79 8.55
N GLU A 163 -25.67 -5.33 9.37
CA GLU A 163 -25.68 -5.14 10.83
C GLU A 163 -25.44 -3.66 11.20
N HIS A 164 -24.71 -2.91 10.36
CA HIS A 164 -24.49 -1.48 10.52
C HIS A 164 -25.77 -0.63 10.50
N LEU A 165 -26.92 -1.17 10.10
CA LEU A 165 -28.20 -0.45 10.05
C LEU A 165 -28.93 -0.40 11.40
N VAL A 166 -28.39 -1.04 12.43
CA VAL A 166 -28.91 -1.00 13.80
C VAL A 166 -27.84 -0.49 14.78
N LEU A 167 -28.28 0.08 15.90
CA LEU A 167 -27.39 0.73 16.87
C LEU A 167 -26.32 -0.23 17.43
N SER A 168 -26.69 -1.48 17.74
CA SER A 168 -25.75 -2.49 18.26
C SER A 168 -24.63 -2.80 17.26
N GLY A 169 -24.97 -2.97 15.97
CA GLY A 169 -23.98 -3.19 14.92
C GLY A 169 -23.12 -1.95 14.66
N LEU A 170 -23.69 -0.75 14.72
CA LEU A 170 -22.91 0.50 14.64
C LEU A 170 -21.91 0.60 15.80
N ILE A 171 -22.32 0.33 17.04
CA ILE A 171 -21.43 0.35 18.22
C ILE A 171 -20.29 -0.65 18.03
N LYS A 172 -20.58 -1.85 17.53
CA LYS A 172 -19.55 -2.87 17.21
C LYS A 172 -18.54 -2.36 16.18
N ILE A 173 -19.01 -1.69 15.12
CA ILE A 173 -18.15 -1.08 14.11
C ILE A 173 -17.28 0.04 14.72
N ILE A 174 -17.84 0.87 15.59
CA ILE A 174 -17.10 1.95 16.25
C ILE A 174 -16.03 1.37 17.19
N SER A 175 -16.34 0.30 17.92
CA SER A 175 -15.37 -0.43 18.76
C SER A 175 -14.21 -0.97 17.92
N LEU A 176 -14.47 -1.58 16.76
CA LEU A 176 -13.43 -2.02 15.83
C LEU A 176 -12.62 -0.85 15.28
N LYS A 177 -13.28 0.22 14.83
CA LYS A 177 -12.64 1.43 14.30
C LYS A 177 -11.76 2.11 15.34
N ALA A 178 -12.13 2.08 16.62
CA ALA A 178 -11.35 2.68 17.70
C ALA A 178 -9.94 2.06 17.83
N SER A 179 -9.78 0.82 17.36
CA SER A 179 -8.53 0.07 17.39
C SER A 179 -7.77 0.09 16.06
N MET A 180 -8.32 0.79 15.04
CA MET A 180 -7.68 0.98 13.75
C MET A 180 -6.90 2.29 13.69
N ASN A 181 -5.71 2.28 13.08
CA ASN A 181 -4.90 3.47 12.79
C ASN A 181 -4.75 4.39 14.02
N LEU A 182 -5.30 5.63 13.95
CA LEU A 182 -5.29 6.65 15.00
C LEU A 182 -6.53 6.60 15.92
N GLY A 183 -7.42 5.63 15.73
CA GLY A 183 -8.65 5.46 16.49
C GLY A 183 -9.78 6.41 16.11
N LEU A 184 -10.60 6.79 17.12
CA LEU A 184 -11.78 7.63 16.94
C LEU A 184 -11.46 9.12 16.89
N SER A 185 -12.15 9.86 16.01
CA SER A 185 -12.16 11.32 16.02
C SER A 185 -12.84 11.86 17.27
N LEU A 186 -12.56 13.12 17.63
CA LEU A 186 -13.19 13.78 18.77
C LEU A 186 -14.73 13.74 18.67
N SER A 187 -15.27 14.03 17.49
CA SER A 187 -16.71 13.96 17.22
C SER A 187 -17.33 12.59 17.51
N LEU A 188 -16.62 11.50 17.21
CA LEU A 188 -17.08 10.14 17.50
C LEU A 188 -16.94 9.80 18.98
N LYS A 189 -15.87 10.26 19.65
CA LYS A 189 -15.70 10.08 21.10
C LYS A 189 -16.82 10.79 21.88
N THR A 190 -17.19 12.00 21.46
CA THR A 190 -18.30 12.74 22.08
C THR A 190 -19.65 12.06 21.84
N ALA A 191 -19.89 11.53 20.64
CA ALA A 191 -21.15 10.85 20.31
C ALA A 191 -21.27 9.46 20.96
N PHE A 192 -20.16 8.80 21.23
CA PHE A 192 -20.10 7.42 21.75
C PHE A 192 -19.06 7.30 22.88
N PRO A 193 -19.28 7.96 24.03
CA PRO A 193 -18.26 8.08 25.09
C PRO A 193 -17.92 6.76 25.79
N ASN A 194 -18.86 5.80 25.80
CA ASN A 194 -18.73 4.54 26.52
C ASN A 194 -18.23 3.39 25.64
N VAL A 195 -17.77 3.66 24.41
CA VAL A 195 -17.27 2.60 23.53
C VAL A 195 -15.90 2.14 23.97
N ILE A 196 -15.80 0.84 24.24
CA ILE A 196 -14.53 0.16 24.54
C ILE A 196 -13.89 -0.27 23.21
N PRO A 197 -12.63 0.10 22.92
CA PRO A 197 -11.92 -0.34 21.73
C PRO A 197 -11.80 -1.87 21.67
N ALA A 198 -11.98 -2.45 20.48
CA ALA A 198 -11.82 -3.89 20.28
C ALA A 198 -10.36 -4.31 20.47
N ILE A 199 -10.12 -5.57 20.86
CA ILE A 199 -8.75 -6.09 20.92
C ILE A 199 -8.23 -6.22 19.50
N LYS A 200 -7.11 -5.52 19.20
CA LYS A 200 -6.46 -5.63 17.90
C LYS A 200 -5.83 -7.03 17.77
N PRO A 201 -6.09 -7.78 16.68
CA PRO A 201 -5.44 -9.06 16.49
C PRO A 201 -3.93 -8.84 16.43
N LYS A 202 -3.19 -9.58 17.27
CA LYS A 202 -1.74 -9.55 17.20
C LYS A 202 -1.31 -10.43 16.04
N ARG A 203 -0.43 -9.91 15.19
CA ARG A 203 0.30 -10.76 14.24
C ARG A 203 1.02 -11.86 15.04
N SER A 204 0.87 -13.12 14.66
CA SER A 204 1.79 -14.16 15.14
C SER A 204 3.20 -13.76 14.70
N ASN A 205 4.15 -13.78 15.64
CA ASN A 205 5.55 -13.60 15.30
C ASN A 205 5.92 -14.78 14.39
N GLN A 206 5.98 -14.53 13.08
CA GLN A 206 6.74 -15.37 12.16
C GLN A 206 8.22 -15.20 12.45
#